data_AF-A0A971UHM9-F1
#
_entry.id   AF-A0A971UHM9-F1
#
_cell.length_a   1.000
_cell.length_b   1.000
_cell.length_c   1.000
_cell.angle_alpha   90.00
_cell.angle_beta   90.00
_cell.angle_gamma   90.00
#
_symmetry.space_group_name_H-M   'P 1'
#
loop_
_entity.id
_entity.type
_entity.pdbx_description
1 polymer ?
#
loop_
_entity_poly.entity_id
_entity_poly.type
_entity_poly.pdbx_seq_one_letter_code
_entity_poly.pdbx_strand_id
1 'polypeptide(L)'
;MVALSGLLVTVRSAKQGAEMMVNKLGAEYWREVSTLRMHSEDMHQLAVSTGQTVRIASSHGEAVVSCQEADVPRGVFFLPLGPVANQLFSGAHTDGTGVPDWKRLPVTIERCETLAPALPEVSAAVAGAARAATGESATTGTGETVVHSNVVCTFCGCLCDDLEVEVRDNRICKVKKACLIGRNKIMHAQSNAPVPSVAGRAVTITESVSEAARILREARFPLVYGLSSATTEAQRLLIEIAEIVGGTIDNPSSYCHGPGVMARQQVGLATCTLGEVKNRADLIIFWGCNPLEAHMRHLSRYSSQPRGLFTPEGRKGRRIVAIDIRPTPTTKAADQFIQVEPGTTFETATLLRALVRGVRLGIGDDALVAGVPLPIWRELAAAIRSCKYGVIFFGLGVTQCRGRDLNPEQIGVLVREVNDYTRFYAIPMRGHGNVAGANQVMCWQTGFPLAVNFSRRYPRYNPGEFSILGHLARREVDAALIVATDPGAHLPQDSVQYLREIPTIYLEPHNNTTTGWATVVIPVAPAGIAAAGTMYRMDNIPLRAKKLVHSPYPSDEEALRAIKERLLHA
;
A
#
# COMPACT_ATOMS: atom_id res chain seq x y z
N MET A 1 -25.72 -5.07 27.90
CA MET A 1 -24.31 -4.91 27.48
C MET A 1 -24.15 -3.50 26.95
N VAL A 2 -23.08 -2.79 27.35
CA VAL A 2 -22.79 -1.46 26.80
C VAL A 2 -22.15 -1.65 25.43
N ALA A 3 -22.76 -1.05 24.40
CA ALA A 3 -22.21 -1.01 23.05
C ALA A 3 -21.88 0.43 22.67
N LEU A 4 -20.72 0.63 22.05
CA LEU A 4 -20.31 1.90 21.45
C LEU A 4 -20.53 1.86 19.94
N SER A 5 -20.97 2.97 19.38
CA SER A 5 -20.99 3.18 17.92
C SER A 5 -19.93 4.19 17.54
N GLY A 6 -19.28 3.98 16.39
CA GLY A 6 -18.27 4.90 15.89
C GLY A 6 -17.77 4.55 14.51
N LEU A 7 -16.60 5.07 14.16
CA LEU A 7 -15.96 4.89 12.85
C LEU A 7 -14.66 4.11 12.98
N LEU A 8 -14.49 3.09 12.16
CA LEU A 8 -13.24 2.36 12.01
C LEU A 8 -12.39 2.96 10.90
N VAL A 9 -11.12 3.20 11.21
CA VAL A 9 -10.09 3.66 10.29
C VAL A 9 -8.95 2.64 10.25
N THR A 10 -8.76 2.01 9.11
CA THR A 10 -7.61 1.11 8.94
C THR A 10 -6.31 1.88 8.81
N VAL A 11 -5.22 1.34 9.35
CA VAL A 11 -3.91 2.03 9.34
C VAL A 11 -2.76 1.11 8.97
N ARG A 12 -1.58 1.70 8.78
CA ARG A 12 -0.29 1.01 8.72
C ARG A 12 0.59 1.58 9.82
N SER A 13 0.88 0.81 10.86
CA SER A 13 1.85 1.19 11.88
C SER A 13 3.28 0.82 11.45
N ALA A 14 4.27 1.53 11.98
CA ALA A 14 5.68 1.21 11.70
C ALA A 14 6.05 -0.21 12.17
N LYS A 15 5.53 -0.62 13.34
CA LYS A 15 5.75 -1.97 13.88
C LYS A 15 5.12 -3.03 13.00
N GLN A 16 3.86 -2.88 12.61
CA GLN A 16 3.21 -3.79 11.67
C GLN A 16 4.00 -3.93 10.36
N GLY A 17 4.43 -2.80 9.77
CA GLY A 17 5.25 -2.78 8.56
C GLY A 17 6.61 -3.47 8.72
N ALA A 18 7.22 -3.39 9.89
CA ALA A 18 8.49 -4.03 10.19
C ALA A 18 8.34 -5.54 10.39
N GLU A 19 7.34 -5.96 11.16
CA GLU A 19 7.10 -7.37 11.51
C GLU A 19 6.62 -8.20 10.32
N MET A 20 5.81 -7.62 9.42
CA MET A 20 5.40 -8.33 8.21
C MET A 20 6.58 -8.70 7.29
N MET A 21 7.70 -7.98 7.39
CA MET A 21 8.92 -8.27 6.62
C MET A 21 9.79 -9.32 7.30
N VAL A 22 9.59 -9.57 8.60
CA VAL A 22 10.30 -10.61 9.36
C VAL A 22 9.55 -11.93 9.19
N ASN A 23 8.27 -11.95 9.58
CA ASN A 23 7.40 -13.12 9.43
C ASN A 23 5.94 -12.67 9.49
N LYS A 24 5.26 -12.65 8.34
CA LYS A 24 3.85 -12.27 8.23
C LYS A 24 2.88 -13.27 8.86
N LEU A 25 3.35 -14.47 9.23
CA LEU A 25 2.60 -15.45 9.99
C LEU A 25 3.02 -15.48 11.48
N GLY A 26 3.94 -14.59 11.88
CA GLY A 26 4.51 -14.55 13.22
C GLY A 26 3.61 -13.85 14.26
N ALA A 27 3.82 -14.19 15.53
CA ALA A 27 3.02 -13.69 16.65
C ALA A 27 3.02 -12.17 16.78
N GLU A 28 4.15 -11.50 16.54
CA GLU A 28 4.25 -10.04 16.61
C GLU A 28 3.41 -9.34 15.54
N TYR A 29 3.44 -9.82 14.29
CA TYR A 29 2.61 -9.28 13.22
C TYR A 29 1.12 -9.43 13.55
N TRP A 30 0.72 -10.63 13.97
CA TRP A 30 -0.68 -10.93 14.32
C TRP A 30 -1.18 -10.09 15.49
N ARG A 31 -0.38 -9.94 16.55
CA ARG A 31 -0.73 -9.07 17.68
C ARG A 31 -0.98 -7.64 17.24
N GLU A 32 -0.16 -7.10 16.33
CA GLU A 32 -0.38 -5.75 15.81
C GLU A 32 -1.68 -5.65 15.00
N VAL A 33 -1.96 -6.59 14.09
CA VAL A 33 -3.17 -6.53 13.24
C VAL A 33 -4.46 -6.91 13.96
N SER A 34 -4.38 -7.47 15.16
CA SER A 34 -5.51 -7.80 16.03
C SER A 34 -5.70 -6.81 17.19
N THR A 35 -4.93 -5.71 17.23
CA THR A 35 -5.04 -4.71 18.31
C THR A 35 -5.74 -3.44 17.82
N LEU A 36 -6.91 -3.18 18.38
CA LEU A 36 -7.70 -1.98 18.16
C LEU A 36 -7.21 -0.84 19.06
N ARG A 37 -6.93 0.31 18.47
CA ARG A 37 -6.56 1.54 19.20
C ARG A 37 -7.79 2.39 19.46
N MET A 38 -7.97 2.79 20.72
CA MET A 38 -9.18 3.47 21.21
C MET A 38 -8.83 4.62 22.15
N HIS A 39 -9.70 5.61 22.22
CA HIS A 39 -9.60 6.66 23.23
C HIS A 39 -9.88 6.10 24.63
N SER A 40 -9.25 6.68 25.66
CA SER A 40 -9.35 6.22 27.05
C SER A 40 -10.80 6.26 27.58
N GLU A 41 -11.55 7.32 27.28
CA GLU A 41 -12.96 7.42 27.69
C GLU A 41 -13.88 6.38 27.03
N ASP A 42 -13.59 6.00 25.78
CA ASP A 42 -14.37 4.95 25.09
C ASP A 42 -14.09 3.58 25.74
N MET A 43 -12.84 3.31 26.12
CA MET A 43 -12.46 2.13 26.88
C MET A 43 -13.12 2.10 28.26
N HIS A 44 -13.16 3.24 28.96
CA HIS A 44 -13.84 3.38 30.25
C HIS A 44 -15.35 3.12 30.11
N GLN A 45 -16.01 3.66 29.09
CA GLN A 45 -17.44 3.44 28.84
C GLN A 45 -17.77 1.96 28.56
N LEU A 46 -16.88 1.23 27.88
CA LEU A 46 -17.00 -0.21 27.66
C LEU A 46 -16.59 -1.06 28.87
N ALA A 47 -16.07 -0.45 29.94
CA ALA A 47 -15.46 -1.12 31.07
C ALA A 47 -14.38 -2.13 30.64
N VAL A 48 -13.47 -1.71 29.74
CA VAL A 48 -12.32 -2.51 29.27
C VAL A 48 -11.00 -1.79 29.53
N SER A 49 -9.94 -2.56 29.72
CA SER A 49 -8.55 -2.10 29.88
C SER A 49 -7.67 -2.60 28.74
N THR A 50 -6.46 -2.02 28.61
CA THR A 50 -5.50 -2.46 27.59
C THR A 50 -5.21 -3.96 27.72
N GLY A 51 -5.25 -4.67 26.60
CA GLY A 51 -5.06 -6.12 26.51
C GLY A 51 -6.36 -6.94 26.62
N GLN A 52 -7.45 -6.36 27.12
CA GLN A 52 -8.76 -7.01 27.11
C GLN A 52 -9.39 -6.98 25.72
N THR A 53 -10.36 -7.87 25.51
CA THR A 53 -10.97 -8.11 24.20
C THR A 53 -12.32 -7.44 24.03
N VAL A 54 -12.58 -7.03 22.79
CA VAL A 54 -13.87 -6.51 22.35
C VAL A 54 -14.27 -7.20 21.06
N ARG A 55 -15.58 -7.30 20.84
CA ARG A 55 -16.14 -7.63 19.54
C ARG A 55 -16.42 -6.33 18.80
N ILE A 56 -15.89 -6.22 17.60
CA ILE A 56 -16.15 -5.13 16.66
C ILE A 56 -17.00 -5.67 15.51
N ALA A 57 -18.11 -5.02 15.19
CA ALA A 57 -19.03 -5.44 14.14
C ALA A 57 -19.32 -4.31 13.16
N SER A 58 -19.53 -4.67 11.90
CA SER A 58 -19.92 -3.79 10.79
C SER A 58 -21.15 -4.37 10.07
N SER A 59 -21.64 -3.69 9.04
CA SER A 59 -22.67 -4.25 8.14
C SER A 59 -22.20 -5.47 7.34
N HIS A 60 -20.90 -5.80 7.33
CA HIS A 60 -20.32 -6.84 6.48
C HIS A 60 -19.81 -8.05 7.27
N GLY A 61 -19.62 -7.92 8.58
CA GLY A 61 -19.07 -8.96 9.44
C GLY A 61 -18.57 -8.43 10.77
N GLU A 62 -18.06 -9.34 11.58
CA GLU A 62 -17.56 -9.07 12.93
C GLU A 62 -16.17 -9.68 13.13
N ALA A 63 -15.42 -9.14 14.09
CA ALA A 63 -14.13 -9.66 14.52
C ALA A 63 -13.94 -9.46 16.02
N VAL A 64 -13.11 -10.29 16.64
CA VAL A 64 -12.68 -10.11 18.04
C VAL A 64 -11.24 -9.60 18.06
N VAL A 65 -11.01 -8.52 18.80
CA VAL A 65 -9.73 -7.79 18.85
C VAL A 65 -9.36 -7.43 20.28
N SER A 66 -8.06 -7.32 20.56
CA SER A 66 -7.58 -6.73 21.82
C SER A 66 -7.61 -5.21 21.74
N CYS A 67 -7.90 -4.53 22.85
CA CYS A 67 -7.90 -3.08 22.92
C CYS A 67 -6.56 -2.55 23.43
N GLN A 68 -6.17 -1.38 22.95
CA GLN A 68 -5.07 -0.61 23.50
C GLN A 68 -5.41 0.88 23.48
N GLU A 69 -5.19 1.53 24.61
CA GLU A 69 -5.37 2.97 24.73
C GLU A 69 -4.44 3.73 23.77
N ALA A 70 -4.97 4.79 23.15
CA ALA A 70 -4.24 5.66 22.26
C ALA A 70 -4.79 7.10 22.27
N ASP A 71 -3.92 8.04 21.89
CA ASP A 71 -4.25 9.44 21.65
C ASP A 71 -4.98 9.59 20.30
N VAL A 72 -6.29 9.34 20.31
CA VAL A 72 -7.18 9.32 19.13
C VAL A 72 -8.53 9.96 19.45
N PRO A 73 -9.28 10.50 18.47
CA PRO A 73 -10.60 11.07 18.74
C PRO A 73 -11.57 10.03 19.32
N ARG A 74 -12.45 10.48 20.21
CA ARG A 74 -13.57 9.66 20.71
C ARG A 74 -14.46 9.19 19.56
N GLY A 75 -14.92 7.94 19.64
CA GLY A 75 -15.77 7.32 18.62
C GLY A 75 -15.04 7.05 17.30
N VAL A 76 -13.72 7.18 17.24
CA VAL A 76 -12.91 6.83 16.07
C VAL A 76 -11.87 5.79 16.47
N PHE A 77 -11.99 4.60 15.90
CA PHE A 77 -11.19 3.44 16.26
C PHE A 77 -10.19 3.12 15.15
N PHE A 78 -8.99 2.67 15.51
CA PHE A 78 -7.93 2.42 14.54
C PHE A 78 -7.43 0.99 14.62
N LEU A 79 -7.55 0.25 13.52
CA LEU A 79 -7.10 -1.14 13.41
C LEU A 79 -6.11 -1.28 12.25
N PRO A 80 -4.92 -1.85 12.43
CA PRO A 80 -4.01 -2.04 11.32
C PRO A 80 -4.60 -2.97 10.25
N LEU A 81 -4.40 -2.64 8.96
CA LEU A 81 -4.93 -3.43 7.85
C LEU A 81 -4.32 -4.85 7.85
N GLY A 82 -5.14 -5.88 7.93
CA GLY A 82 -4.73 -7.28 7.95
C GLY A 82 -5.94 -8.21 7.94
N PRO A 83 -5.75 -9.53 8.03
CA PRO A 83 -6.83 -10.51 7.96
C PRO A 83 -7.96 -10.30 8.97
N VAL A 84 -7.65 -9.73 10.15
CA VAL A 84 -8.67 -9.40 11.16
C VAL A 84 -9.55 -8.24 10.69
N ALA A 85 -8.93 -7.15 10.21
CA ALA A 85 -9.68 -6.01 9.66
C ALA A 85 -10.51 -6.42 8.43
N ASN A 86 -10.00 -7.31 7.58
CA ASN A 86 -10.65 -7.73 6.33
C ASN A 86 -12.07 -8.31 6.55
N GLN A 87 -12.34 -8.89 7.72
CA GLN A 87 -13.66 -9.44 8.09
C GLN A 87 -14.74 -8.37 8.22
N LEU A 88 -14.35 -7.10 8.38
CA LEU A 88 -15.26 -5.97 8.57
C LEU A 88 -15.60 -5.27 7.24
N PHE A 89 -14.99 -5.67 6.13
CA PHE A 89 -15.19 -5.04 4.83
C PHE A 89 -15.73 -6.05 3.82
N SER A 90 -16.38 -5.52 2.79
CA SER A 90 -16.83 -6.28 1.63
C SER A 90 -16.30 -5.64 0.35
N GLY A 91 -15.87 -6.48 -0.60
CA GLY A 91 -15.47 -6.06 -1.93
C GLY A 91 -16.63 -5.56 -2.80
N ALA A 92 -17.88 -5.86 -2.42
CA ALA A 92 -19.08 -5.43 -3.13
C ALA A 92 -19.46 -3.97 -2.85
N HIS A 93 -18.99 -3.40 -1.74
CA HIS A 93 -19.35 -2.06 -1.28
C HIS A 93 -18.20 -1.07 -1.48
N THR A 94 -18.16 -0.47 -2.66
CA THR A 94 -17.12 0.49 -3.06
C THR A 94 -17.66 1.80 -3.66
N ASP A 95 -18.98 2.02 -3.57
CA ASP A 95 -19.79 3.00 -4.33
C ASP A 95 -19.30 3.25 -5.76
N GLY A 96 -19.05 2.16 -6.49
CA GLY A 96 -18.64 2.23 -7.91
C GLY A 96 -17.22 2.70 -8.18
N THR A 97 -16.40 3.05 -7.18
CA THR A 97 -15.02 3.53 -7.42
C THR A 97 -13.94 2.45 -7.26
N GLY A 98 -14.32 1.23 -6.87
CA GLY A 98 -13.39 0.14 -6.57
C GLY A 98 -12.63 0.26 -5.24
N VAL A 99 -12.99 1.21 -4.37
CA VAL A 99 -12.34 1.42 -3.06
C VAL A 99 -13.37 1.27 -1.91
N PRO A 100 -13.22 0.27 -1.02
CA PRO A 100 -14.03 0.16 0.20
C PRO A 100 -13.80 1.32 1.17
N ASP A 101 -14.71 1.50 2.13
CA ASP A 101 -14.67 2.57 3.14
C ASP A 101 -13.64 2.35 4.26
N TRP A 102 -12.39 2.07 3.88
CA TRP A 102 -11.27 1.76 4.77
C TRP A 102 -10.98 2.82 5.83
N LYS A 103 -11.42 4.07 5.64
CA LYS A 103 -11.14 5.20 6.55
C LYS A 103 -12.39 5.77 7.23
N ARG A 104 -13.54 5.11 7.13
CA ARG A 104 -14.80 5.62 7.67
C ARG A 104 -15.87 4.54 7.84
N LEU A 105 -15.48 3.29 8.08
CA LEU A 105 -16.46 2.21 8.20
C LEU A 105 -17.27 2.38 9.51
N PRO A 106 -18.60 2.51 9.47
CA PRO A 106 -19.41 2.49 10.69
C PRO A 106 -19.30 1.14 11.39
N VAL A 107 -19.05 1.16 12.70
CA VAL A 107 -18.91 -0.05 13.51
C VAL A 107 -19.59 0.09 14.87
N THR A 108 -19.98 -1.05 15.43
CA THR A 108 -20.34 -1.19 16.84
C THR A 108 -19.27 -1.98 17.57
N ILE A 109 -19.00 -1.62 18.82
CA ILE A 109 -18.03 -2.28 19.69
C ILE A 109 -18.69 -2.64 21.00
N GLU A 110 -18.47 -3.87 21.46
CA GLU A 110 -18.92 -4.34 22.76
C GLU A 110 -17.84 -5.18 23.44
N ARG A 111 -17.85 -5.18 24.77
CA ARG A 111 -16.94 -6.03 25.56
C ARG A 111 -17.22 -7.51 25.26
N CYS A 112 -16.15 -8.27 25.06
CA CYS A 112 -16.23 -9.70 24.78
C CYS A 112 -15.37 -10.45 25.82
N GLU A 113 -15.88 -11.55 26.38
CA GLU A 113 -15.12 -12.40 27.32
C GLU A 113 -14.31 -13.49 26.61
N THR A 114 -14.54 -13.67 25.31
CA THR A 114 -13.75 -14.58 24.48
C THR A 114 -12.35 -14.02 24.29
N LEU A 115 -11.34 -14.87 24.46
CA LEU A 115 -9.96 -14.56 24.10
C LEU A 115 -9.88 -14.21 22.61
N ALA A 116 -9.02 -13.26 22.26
CA ALA A 116 -8.78 -12.89 20.88
C ALA A 116 -8.42 -14.16 20.07
N PRO A 117 -8.84 -14.27 18.80
CA PRO A 117 -8.61 -15.47 18.02
C PRO A 117 -7.13 -15.85 18.06
N ALA A 118 -6.89 -17.15 18.28
CA ALA A 118 -5.55 -17.70 18.26
C ALA A 118 -4.86 -17.36 16.93
N LEU A 119 -3.52 -17.31 16.96
CA LEU A 119 -2.73 -17.26 15.73
C LEU A 119 -3.27 -18.34 14.79
N PRO A 120 -3.54 -18.03 13.50
CA PRO A 120 -4.01 -19.05 12.60
C PRO A 120 -3.03 -20.21 12.62
N GLU A 121 -3.57 -21.42 12.79
CA GLU A 121 -2.77 -22.63 12.67
C GLU A 121 -2.14 -22.64 11.29
N VAL A 122 -0.83 -22.42 11.26
CA VAL A 122 -0.04 -22.64 10.05
C VAL A 122 -0.10 -24.13 9.82
N SER A 123 -0.89 -24.58 8.82
CA SER A 123 -1.07 -26.01 8.56
C SER A 123 0.30 -26.70 8.52
N ALA A 124 0.39 -27.90 9.10
CA ALA A 124 1.63 -28.66 9.20
C ALA A 124 2.33 -28.89 7.83
N ALA A 125 1.59 -28.76 6.73
CA ALA A 125 2.12 -28.77 5.36
C ALA A 125 3.14 -27.65 5.08
N VAL A 126 3.05 -26.51 5.76
CA VAL A 126 3.98 -25.37 5.61
C VAL A 126 5.15 -25.47 6.61
N ALA A 127 4.93 -26.06 7.78
CA ALA A 127 5.96 -26.21 8.82
C ALA A 127 6.95 -27.36 8.54
N GLY A 128 6.50 -28.43 7.87
CA GLY A 128 7.32 -29.63 7.62
C GLY A 128 8.44 -29.45 6.59
N ALA A 129 8.36 -28.42 5.73
CA ALA A 129 9.27 -28.29 4.59
C ALA A 129 10.48 -27.36 4.82
N ALA A 130 10.51 -26.62 5.94
CA ALA A 130 11.67 -25.81 6.33
C ALA A 130 12.95 -26.63 6.54
N ARG A 131 12.84 -27.96 6.66
CA ARG A 131 13.97 -28.90 6.80
C ARG A 131 14.44 -29.54 5.48
N ALA A 132 13.71 -29.38 4.37
CA ALA A 132 14.04 -30.07 3.11
C ALA A 132 14.69 -29.17 2.04
N ALA A 133 14.66 -27.85 2.21
CA ALA A 133 15.30 -26.90 1.29
C ALA A 133 16.70 -26.42 1.75
N THR A 134 17.20 -26.92 2.89
CA THR A 134 18.61 -26.79 3.28
C THR A 134 19.40 -27.95 2.70
N GLY A 135 19.38 -28.09 1.38
CA GLY A 135 20.54 -28.65 0.69
C GLY A 135 21.63 -27.59 0.83
N GLU A 136 22.32 -27.57 1.96
CA GLU A 136 23.59 -26.86 2.10
C GLU A 136 24.55 -27.47 1.07
N SER A 137 24.55 -26.96 -0.16
CA SER A 137 25.76 -27.02 -0.95
C SER A 137 26.75 -26.16 -0.17
N ALA A 138 27.70 -26.82 0.49
CA ALA A 138 28.87 -26.18 1.05
C ALA A 138 29.63 -25.51 -0.09
N THR A 139 29.21 -24.31 -0.47
CA THR A 139 30.06 -23.42 -1.23
C THR A 139 31.18 -23.06 -0.29
N THR A 140 32.38 -23.52 -0.62
CA THR A 140 33.65 -23.05 -0.06
C THR A 140 33.75 -21.56 -0.35
N GLY A 141 33.07 -20.75 0.46
CA GLY A 141 33.09 -19.30 0.36
C GLY A 141 34.47 -18.80 0.70
N THR A 142 34.94 -17.79 -0.04
CA THR A 142 36.23 -17.15 0.17
C THR A 142 36.32 -16.42 1.52
N GLY A 143 35.21 -16.34 2.28
CA GLY A 143 35.08 -15.52 3.49
C GLY A 143 35.04 -14.02 3.20
N GLU A 144 35.09 -13.64 1.93
CA GLU A 144 35.19 -12.25 1.50
C GLU A 144 33.84 -11.55 1.65
N THR A 145 33.85 -10.39 2.32
CA THR A 145 32.66 -9.56 2.50
C THR A 145 32.60 -8.54 1.38
N VAL A 146 31.54 -8.60 0.57
CA VAL A 146 31.25 -7.63 -0.49
C VAL A 146 30.30 -6.57 0.05
N VAL A 147 30.65 -5.29 -0.14
CA VAL A 147 29.80 -4.16 0.22
C VAL A 147 29.15 -3.58 -1.04
N HIS A 148 27.83 -3.71 -1.14
CA HIS A 148 27.05 -3.06 -2.20
C HIS A 148 26.64 -1.66 -1.73
N SER A 149 27.12 -0.63 -2.42
CA SER A 149 26.68 0.77 -2.23
C SER A 149 25.51 1.12 -3.15
N ASN A 150 24.80 2.21 -2.83
CA ASN A 150 23.69 2.74 -3.63
C ASN A 150 22.62 1.68 -3.96
N VAL A 151 22.25 0.90 -2.94
CA VAL A 151 21.22 -0.13 -3.07
C VAL A 151 19.85 0.53 -2.99
N VAL A 152 18.95 0.14 -3.91
CA VAL A 152 17.56 0.62 -3.95
C VAL A 152 16.70 -0.25 -3.03
N CYS A 153 16.09 0.35 -2.01
CA CYS A 153 15.09 -0.30 -1.19
C CYS A 153 13.75 -0.42 -1.95
N THR A 154 13.27 -1.64 -2.17
CA THR A 154 12.06 -1.93 -2.95
C THR A 154 10.79 -2.05 -2.10
N PHE A 155 10.74 -1.46 -0.89
CA PHE A 155 9.56 -1.58 -0.01
C PHE A 155 8.44 -0.59 -0.34
N CYS A 156 8.61 0.70 -0.01
CA CYS A 156 7.61 1.74 -0.24
C CYS A 156 8.01 2.65 -1.41
N GLY A 157 7.07 3.48 -1.86
CA GLY A 157 7.25 4.41 -2.98
C GLY A 157 8.33 5.48 -2.76
N CYS A 158 9.04 5.49 -1.63
CA CYS A 158 10.25 6.32 -1.45
C CYS A 158 11.46 5.81 -2.24
N LEU A 159 11.52 4.51 -2.58
CA LEU A 159 12.67 3.87 -3.24
C LEU A 159 14.03 4.47 -2.83
N CYS A 160 14.38 4.31 -1.55
CA CYS A 160 15.65 4.86 -1.07
C CYS A 160 16.82 4.18 -1.78
N ASP A 161 17.67 4.94 -2.47
CA ASP A 161 18.75 4.44 -3.34
C ASP A 161 20.17 4.70 -2.80
N ASP A 162 20.29 4.98 -1.50
CA ASP A 162 21.54 5.28 -0.79
C ASP A 162 21.90 4.22 0.26
N LEU A 163 21.27 3.04 0.22
CA LEU A 163 21.55 1.98 1.19
C LEU A 163 22.93 1.35 0.90
N GLU A 164 23.55 0.87 1.98
CA GLU A 164 24.74 0.02 1.91
C GLU A 164 24.37 -1.35 2.48
N VAL A 165 24.69 -2.41 1.74
CA VAL A 165 24.40 -3.80 2.12
C VAL A 165 25.68 -4.61 2.08
N GLU A 166 26.02 -5.24 3.21
CA GLU A 166 27.18 -6.12 3.34
C GLU A 166 26.72 -7.57 3.15
N VAL A 167 27.32 -8.26 2.18
CA VAL A 167 27.03 -9.65 1.80
C VAL A 167 28.30 -10.48 1.98
N ARG A 168 28.17 -11.66 2.58
CA ARG A 168 29.26 -12.62 2.74
C ARG A 168 28.70 -14.01 2.49
N ASP A 169 29.39 -14.81 1.69
CA ASP A 169 28.99 -16.19 1.35
C ASP A 169 27.51 -16.29 0.93
N ASN A 170 27.11 -15.41 -0.01
CA ASN A 170 25.74 -15.29 -0.50
C ASN A 170 24.67 -14.93 0.55
N ARG A 171 25.07 -14.45 1.74
CA ARG A 171 24.16 -14.08 2.84
C ARG A 171 24.28 -12.61 3.20
N ILE A 172 23.13 -11.96 3.32
CA ILE A 172 23.06 -10.56 3.79
C ILE A 172 23.38 -10.52 5.29
N CYS A 173 24.44 -9.80 5.64
CA CYS A 173 24.94 -9.70 7.01
C CYS A 173 24.55 -8.37 7.68
N LYS A 174 24.52 -7.28 6.92
CA LYS A 174 24.29 -5.93 7.47
C LYS A 174 23.67 -5.01 6.44
N VAL A 175 22.78 -4.14 6.91
CA VAL A 175 22.15 -3.10 6.11
C VAL A 175 22.27 -1.77 6.84
N LYS A 176 22.85 -0.76 6.18
CA LYS A 176 22.98 0.61 6.70
C LYS A 176 22.06 1.55 5.92
N LYS A 177 21.74 2.69 6.55
CA LYS A 177 20.92 3.78 5.99
C LYS A 177 19.47 3.36 5.64
N ALA A 178 19.01 2.17 6.00
CA ALA A 178 17.60 1.80 5.86
C ALA A 178 16.76 2.26 7.06
N CYS A 179 15.46 2.53 6.86
CA CYS A 179 14.51 2.54 7.98
C CYS A 179 14.28 1.13 8.51
N LEU A 180 13.58 1.00 9.64
CA LEU A 180 13.27 -0.29 10.25
C LEU A 180 12.64 -1.28 9.25
N ILE A 181 11.64 -0.84 8.49
CA ILE A 181 10.95 -1.70 7.51
C ILE A 181 11.87 -2.11 6.37
N GLY A 182 12.59 -1.15 5.78
CA GLY A 182 13.53 -1.42 4.68
C GLY A 182 14.67 -2.34 5.12
N ARG A 183 15.16 -2.18 6.36
CA ARG A 183 16.18 -3.06 6.96
C ARG A 183 15.65 -4.48 7.08
N ASN A 184 14.47 -4.65 7.68
CA ASN A 184 13.88 -5.98 7.86
C ASN A 184 13.60 -6.65 6.50
N LYS A 185 13.05 -5.92 5.51
CA LYS A 185 12.83 -6.44 4.16
C LYS A 185 14.11 -7.03 3.55
N ILE A 186 15.24 -6.33 3.67
CA ILE A 186 16.51 -6.75 3.07
C ILE A 186 17.15 -7.88 3.90
N MET A 187 17.18 -7.76 5.22
CA MET A 187 17.78 -8.78 6.11
C MET A 187 17.05 -10.13 6.07
N HIS A 188 15.73 -10.12 5.86
CA HIS A 188 14.89 -11.33 5.85
C HIS A 188 14.51 -11.78 4.43
N ALA A 189 15.07 -11.17 3.39
CA ALA A 189 14.74 -11.47 2.00
C ALA A 189 14.98 -12.93 1.60
N GLN A 190 15.93 -13.61 2.26
CA GLN A 190 16.30 -15.00 1.98
C GLN A 190 15.64 -16.02 2.94
N SER A 191 14.75 -15.57 3.83
CA SER A 191 14.11 -16.42 4.84
C SER A 191 12.70 -16.84 4.41
N ASN A 192 12.21 -17.97 4.95
CA ASN A 192 10.80 -18.38 4.86
C ASN A 192 10.25 -18.46 3.41
N ALA A 193 11.05 -18.94 2.47
CA ALA A 193 10.60 -19.16 1.11
C ALA A 193 9.54 -20.27 1.03
N PRO A 194 8.53 -20.15 0.15
CA PRO A 194 7.56 -21.21 -0.06
C PRO A 194 8.16 -22.38 -0.83
N VAL A 195 7.50 -23.53 -0.73
CA VAL A 195 7.80 -24.71 -1.56
C VAL A 195 6.96 -24.63 -2.83
N PRO A 196 7.53 -24.93 -4.02
CA PRO A 196 6.71 -25.03 -5.22
C PRO A 196 5.66 -26.11 -5.05
N SER A 197 4.39 -25.79 -5.28
CA SER A 197 3.29 -26.71 -5.02
C SER A 197 2.12 -26.54 -5.98
N VAL A 198 1.37 -27.62 -6.16
CA VAL A 198 0.11 -27.69 -6.91
C VAL A 198 -0.91 -28.41 -6.04
N ALA A 199 -2.03 -27.75 -5.72
CA ALA A 199 -3.08 -28.23 -4.84
C ALA A 199 -2.53 -28.78 -3.50
N GLY A 200 -1.57 -28.07 -2.91
CA GLY A 200 -0.91 -28.47 -1.66
C GLY A 200 0.14 -29.58 -1.78
N ARG A 201 0.30 -30.20 -2.95
CA ARG A 201 1.34 -31.21 -3.22
C ARG A 201 2.62 -30.53 -3.69
N ALA A 202 3.75 -30.83 -3.05
CA ALA A 202 5.06 -30.34 -3.48
C ALA A 202 5.41 -30.86 -4.88
N VAL A 203 5.92 -29.98 -5.75
CA VAL A 203 6.30 -30.27 -7.14
C VAL A 203 7.58 -29.51 -7.51
N THR A 204 8.11 -29.76 -8.70
CA THR A 204 9.19 -28.95 -9.29
C THR A 204 8.69 -27.60 -9.78
N ILE A 205 9.60 -26.63 -9.97
CA ILE A 205 9.28 -25.33 -10.61
C ILE A 205 8.69 -25.53 -11.99
N THR A 206 9.24 -26.47 -12.77
CA THR A 206 8.76 -26.76 -14.13
C THR A 206 7.33 -27.27 -14.13
N GLU A 207 6.98 -28.15 -13.19
CA GLU A 207 5.61 -28.66 -13.04
C GLU A 207 4.64 -27.56 -12.60
N SER A 208 5.00 -26.72 -11.61
CA SER A 208 4.13 -25.62 -11.19
C SER A 208 3.93 -24.56 -12.27
N VAL A 209 4.96 -24.22 -13.04
CA VAL A 209 4.86 -23.35 -14.22
C VAL A 209 3.96 -23.95 -15.30
N SER A 210 4.05 -25.26 -15.53
CA SER A 210 3.23 -25.95 -16.53
C SER A 210 1.76 -25.99 -16.13
N GLU A 211 1.48 -26.24 -14.84
CA GLU A 211 0.12 -26.20 -14.31
C GLU A 211 -0.47 -24.79 -14.33
N ALA A 212 0.33 -23.76 -14.01
CA ALA A 212 -0.09 -22.36 -14.13
C ALA A 212 -0.51 -22.02 -15.57
N ALA A 213 0.28 -22.41 -16.57
CA ALA A 213 -0.06 -22.20 -17.98
C ALA A 213 -1.33 -22.98 -18.39
N ARG A 214 -1.50 -24.22 -17.91
CA ARG A 214 -2.70 -25.04 -18.15
C ARG A 214 -3.96 -24.35 -17.63
N ILE A 215 -3.95 -23.91 -16.36
CA ILE A 215 -5.07 -23.21 -15.72
C ILE A 215 -5.44 -21.94 -16.50
N LEU A 216 -4.45 -21.12 -16.85
CA LEU A 216 -4.68 -19.86 -17.56
C LEU A 216 -5.25 -20.07 -18.97
N ARG A 217 -4.87 -21.16 -19.65
CA ARG A 217 -5.39 -21.52 -20.97
C ARG A 217 -6.85 -22.00 -20.92
N GLU A 218 -7.23 -22.70 -19.86
CA GLU A 218 -8.58 -23.25 -19.69
C GLU A 218 -9.58 -22.22 -19.12
N ALA A 219 -9.07 -21.18 -18.45
CA ALA A 219 -9.86 -20.09 -17.91
C ALA A 219 -10.59 -19.30 -19.01
N ARG A 220 -11.86 -18.97 -18.78
CA ARG A 220 -12.68 -18.16 -19.70
C ARG A 220 -12.64 -16.68 -19.36
N PHE A 221 -12.43 -16.35 -18.08
CA PHE A 221 -12.35 -14.99 -17.59
C PHE A 221 -11.22 -14.86 -16.53
N PRO A 222 -9.95 -15.07 -16.93
CA PRO A 222 -8.83 -15.02 -16.01
C PRO A 222 -8.53 -13.59 -15.53
N LEU A 223 -8.05 -13.50 -14.30
CA LEU A 223 -7.58 -12.28 -13.66
C LEU A 223 -6.05 -12.31 -13.51
N VAL A 224 -5.37 -11.22 -13.86
CA VAL A 224 -3.97 -10.96 -13.54
C VAL A 224 -3.90 -9.82 -12.53
N TYR A 225 -3.37 -10.07 -11.34
CA TYR A 225 -3.44 -9.11 -10.24
C TYR A 225 -2.10 -8.95 -9.48
N GLY A 226 -1.84 -7.72 -9.02
CA GLY A 226 -0.72 -7.41 -8.13
C GLY A 226 0.24 -6.40 -8.72
N LEU A 227 1.33 -6.85 -9.36
CA LEU A 227 2.33 -6.02 -10.08
C LEU A 227 3.19 -5.08 -9.22
N SER A 228 2.64 -4.54 -8.13
CA SER A 228 3.12 -3.31 -7.47
C SER A 228 4.44 -3.42 -6.72
N SER A 229 4.95 -4.64 -6.54
CA SER A 229 6.29 -4.89 -6.00
C SER A 229 7.18 -5.72 -6.94
N ALA A 230 6.69 -6.04 -8.15
CA ALA A 230 7.44 -6.70 -9.20
C ALA A 230 8.30 -5.68 -9.97
N THR A 231 9.31 -6.15 -10.69
CA THR A 231 10.11 -5.30 -11.58
C THR A 231 9.27 -4.85 -12.78
N THR A 232 9.66 -3.74 -13.41
CA THR A 232 9.04 -3.25 -14.66
C THR A 232 9.06 -4.32 -15.76
N GLU A 233 10.14 -5.10 -15.82
CA GLU A 233 10.33 -6.19 -16.77
C GLU A 233 9.30 -7.31 -16.57
N ALA A 234 9.02 -7.71 -15.32
CA ALA A 234 7.96 -8.65 -14.99
C ALA A 234 6.55 -8.08 -15.22
N GLN A 235 6.34 -6.79 -14.95
CA GLN A 235 5.06 -6.10 -15.20
C GLN A 235 4.67 -6.15 -16.69
N ARG A 236 5.63 -6.01 -17.60
CA ARG A 236 5.39 -6.14 -19.05
C ARG A 236 4.89 -7.54 -19.43
N LEU A 237 5.51 -8.58 -18.86
CA LEU A 237 5.09 -9.95 -19.10
C LEU A 237 3.70 -10.24 -18.55
N LEU A 238 3.33 -9.66 -17.40
CA LEU A 238 1.98 -9.77 -16.86
C LEU A 238 0.91 -9.16 -17.79
N ILE A 239 1.21 -8.02 -18.40
CA ILE A 239 0.33 -7.39 -19.39
C ILE A 239 0.22 -8.26 -20.65
N GLU A 240 1.34 -8.75 -21.18
CA GLU A 240 1.35 -9.65 -22.34
C GLU A 240 0.57 -10.95 -22.06
N ILE A 241 0.73 -11.54 -20.87
CA ILE A 241 -0.03 -12.72 -20.47
C ILE A 241 -1.53 -12.40 -20.43
N ALA A 242 -1.92 -11.28 -19.79
CA ALA A 242 -3.32 -10.86 -19.71
C ALA A 242 -3.95 -10.66 -21.10
N GLU A 243 -3.21 -10.11 -22.06
CA GLU A 243 -3.64 -9.94 -23.44
C GLU A 243 -3.81 -11.29 -24.16
N ILE A 244 -2.83 -12.19 -24.06
CA ILE A 244 -2.87 -13.54 -24.66
C ILE A 244 -4.11 -14.31 -24.20
N VAL A 245 -4.36 -14.31 -22.89
CA VAL A 245 -5.48 -15.05 -22.29
C VAL A 245 -6.82 -14.30 -22.37
N GLY A 246 -6.83 -13.06 -22.87
CA GLY A 246 -8.04 -12.23 -22.91
C GLY A 246 -8.61 -11.87 -21.53
N GLY A 247 -7.74 -11.79 -20.51
CA GLY A 247 -8.12 -11.58 -19.11
C GLY A 247 -8.28 -10.12 -18.71
N THR A 248 -8.64 -9.89 -17.45
CA THR A 248 -8.52 -8.57 -16.82
C THR A 248 -7.19 -8.47 -16.08
N ILE A 249 -6.50 -7.34 -16.21
CA ILE A 249 -5.32 -7.01 -15.41
C ILE A 249 -5.57 -5.81 -14.50
N ASP A 250 -5.21 -5.95 -13.23
CA ASP A 250 -5.34 -4.89 -12.24
C ASP A 250 -4.19 -4.88 -11.21
N ASN A 251 -4.04 -3.78 -10.49
CA ASN A 251 -3.03 -3.64 -9.44
C ASN A 251 -3.62 -2.95 -8.18
N PRO A 252 -2.98 -3.11 -7.00
CA PRO A 252 -3.39 -2.48 -5.74
C PRO A 252 -3.65 -0.97 -5.79
N SER A 253 -3.25 -0.24 -6.86
CA SER A 253 -3.69 1.14 -7.02
C SER A 253 -5.20 1.26 -6.99
N SER A 254 -5.97 0.32 -7.57
CA SER A 254 -7.43 0.42 -7.69
C SER A 254 -8.15 0.78 -6.40
N TYR A 255 -7.73 0.22 -5.26
CA TYR A 255 -8.29 0.54 -3.94
C TYR A 255 -7.37 1.40 -3.07
N CYS A 256 -6.28 1.94 -3.62
CA CYS A 256 -5.28 2.75 -2.92
C CYS A 256 -5.26 4.20 -3.45
N HIS A 257 -4.55 4.44 -4.56
CA HIS A 257 -4.43 5.76 -5.21
C HIS A 257 -5.17 5.82 -6.57
N GLY A 258 -5.98 4.81 -6.89
CA GLY A 258 -6.86 4.74 -8.05
C GLY A 258 -7.82 5.93 -8.13
N PRO A 259 -8.41 6.38 -7.01
CA PRO A 259 -9.14 7.64 -6.97
C PRO A 259 -8.32 8.86 -7.44
N GLY A 260 -7.03 8.91 -7.08
CA GLY A 260 -6.11 9.95 -7.56
C GLY A 260 -5.75 9.82 -9.04
N VAL A 261 -5.84 8.62 -9.62
CA VAL A 261 -5.70 8.39 -11.07
C VAL A 261 -6.92 8.94 -11.81
N MET A 262 -8.13 8.61 -11.35
CA MET A 262 -9.39 9.11 -11.92
C MET A 262 -9.45 10.64 -11.87
N ALA A 263 -9.15 11.23 -10.71
CA ALA A 263 -9.06 12.68 -10.57
C ALA A 263 -8.08 13.31 -11.56
N ARG A 264 -6.89 12.73 -11.74
CA ARG A 264 -5.90 13.25 -12.70
C ARG A 264 -6.42 13.19 -14.14
N GLN A 265 -7.17 12.15 -14.50
CA GLN A 265 -7.78 12.06 -15.83
C GLN A 265 -8.83 13.15 -16.07
N GLN A 266 -9.53 13.59 -15.02
CA GLN A 266 -10.55 14.63 -15.10
C GLN A 266 -9.97 16.05 -15.10
N VAL A 267 -9.03 16.36 -14.21
CA VAL A 267 -8.56 17.75 -13.97
C VAL A 267 -7.06 17.97 -14.12
N GLY A 268 -6.30 16.91 -14.41
CA GLY A 268 -4.84 16.94 -14.42
C GLY A 268 -4.24 16.97 -13.02
N LEU A 269 -2.90 17.00 -12.94
CA LEU A 269 -2.17 17.19 -11.69
C LEU A 269 -0.81 17.82 -11.97
N ALA A 270 -0.60 19.07 -11.51
CA ALA A 270 0.73 19.65 -11.50
C ALA A 270 1.56 18.97 -10.38
N THR A 271 2.55 18.18 -10.78
CA THR A 271 3.46 17.45 -9.90
C THR A 271 4.93 17.82 -10.16
N CYS A 272 5.83 17.47 -9.25
CA CYS A 272 7.27 17.64 -9.41
C CYS A 272 8.04 16.41 -8.88
N THR A 273 9.38 16.41 -9.03
CA THR A 273 10.22 15.35 -8.46
C THR A 273 10.52 15.60 -6.99
N LEU A 274 10.86 14.57 -6.23
CA LEU A 274 11.31 14.72 -4.83
C LEU A 274 12.60 15.54 -4.72
N GLY A 275 13.38 15.65 -5.81
CA GLY A 275 14.53 16.55 -5.89
C GLY A 275 14.13 18.03 -5.90
N GLU A 276 13.04 18.37 -6.57
CA GLU A 276 12.47 19.72 -6.56
C GLU A 276 11.97 20.10 -5.16
N VAL A 277 11.26 19.18 -4.50
CA VAL A 277 10.82 19.37 -3.10
C VAL A 277 12.01 19.63 -2.20
N LYS A 278 13.04 18.76 -2.27
CA LYS A 278 14.26 18.91 -1.49
C LYS A 278 14.93 20.25 -1.71
N ASN A 279 14.96 20.76 -2.94
CA ASN A 279 15.75 21.94 -3.25
C ASN A 279 15.01 23.26 -3.09
N ARG A 280 13.68 23.29 -3.21
CA ARG A 280 12.92 24.54 -3.34
C ARG A 280 11.79 24.72 -2.33
N ALA A 281 11.18 23.63 -1.85
CA ALA A 281 9.92 23.74 -1.13
C ALA A 281 10.05 24.42 0.23
N ASP A 282 9.44 25.59 0.40
CA ASP A 282 9.40 26.35 1.66
C ASP A 282 8.09 26.17 2.43
N LEU A 283 7.04 25.68 1.75
CA LEU A 283 5.79 25.20 2.37
C LEU A 283 5.53 23.74 1.98
N ILE A 284 5.36 22.87 2.98
CA ILE A 284 5.01 21.47 2.78
C ILE A 284 3.74 21.15 3.57
N ILE A 285 2.73 20.61 2.88
CA ILE A 285 1.47 20.18 3.49
C ILE A 285 1.39 18.66 3.38
N PHE A 286 1.32 17.97 4.51
CA PHE A 286 0.98 16.55 4.58
C PHE A 286 -0.51 16.39 4.84
N TRP A 287 -1.27 15.88 3.87
CA TRP A 287 -2.72 15.77 3.95
C TRP A 287 -3.17 14.31 3.94
N GLY A 288 -3.74 13.86 5.06
CA GLY A 288 -4.27 12.50 5.20
C GLY A 288 -3.19 11.43 4.99
N CYS A 289 -1.98 11.71 5.47
CA CYS A 289 -0.84 10.81 5.34
C CYS A 289 0.10 10.91 6.54
N ASN A 290 0.64 9.76 6.94
CA ASN A 290 1.62 9.64 8.02
C ASN A 290 2.96 9.07 7.51
N PRO A 291 3.76 9.84 6.75
CA PRO A 291 5.03 9.39 6.21
C PRO A 291 6.01 8.86 7.27
N LEU A 292 5.99 9.33 8.51
CA LEU A 292 6.90 8.81 9.54
C LEU A 292 6.62 7.35 9.94
N GLU A 293 5.45 6.79 9.59
CA GLU A 293 5.17 5.36 9.70
C GLU A 293 5.16 4.63 8.35
N ALA A 294 4.54 5.21 7.33
CA ALA A 294 4.34 4.55 6.03
C ALA A 294 5.52 4.71 5.05
N HIS A 295 6.27 5.80 5.18
CA HIS A 295 7.35 6.22 4.28
C HIS A 295 8.53 6.77 5.10
N MET A 296 8.99 6.02 6.10
CA MET A 296 9.74 6.54 7.28
C MET A 296 10.92 7.48 6.99
N ARG A 297 11.60 7.35 5.84
CA ARG A 297 12.72 8.23 5.43
C ARG A 297 12.30 9.43 4.58
N HIS A 298 11.02 9.63 4.30
CA HIS A 298 10.55 10.66 3.39
C HIS A 298 10.91 12.06 3.89
N LEU A 299 10.60 12.36 5.16
CA LEU A 299 10.91 13.64 5.78
C LEU A 299 12.43 13.88 5.86
N SER A 300 13.21 12.85 6.15
CA SER A 300 14.66 12.98 6.31
C SER A 300 15.40 13.10 4.99
N ARG A 301 14.88 12.50 3.92
CA ARG A 301 15.57 12.38 2.63
C ARG A 301 15.11 13.39 1.58
N TYR A 302 13.82 13.74 1.59
CA TYR A 302 13.20 14.41 0.44
C TYR A 302 12.48 15.70 0.75
N SER A 303 11.87 15.85 1.92
CA SER A 303 10.94 16.96 2.16
C SER A 303 11.34 17.89 3.29
N SER A 304 11.41 17.40 4.53
CA SER A 304 11.42 18.27 5.71
C SER A 304 12.82 18.64 6.20
N GLN A 305 13.69 17.64 6.41
CA GLN A 305 15.01 17.83 7.00
C GLN A 305 16.14 18.20 6.03
N PRO A 306 16.17 17.74 4.76
CA PRO A 306 17.36 17.92 3.93
C PRO A 306 17.58 19.39 3.60
N ARG A 307 18.85 19.80 3.61
CA ARG A 307 19.28 21.09 3.07
C ARG A 307 19.18 21.07 1.55
N GLY A 308 18.51 22.07 1.00
CA GLY A 308 18.27 22.23 -0.42
C GLY A 308 19.06 23.41 -0.99
N LEU A 309 19.12 23.50 -2.31
CA LEU A 309 19.78 24.62 -3.00
C LEU A 309 19.18 25.99 -2.63
N PHE A 310 17.85 26.09 -2.52
CA PHE A 310 17.12 27.32 -2.18
C PHE A 310 16.48 27.27 -0.78
N THR A 311 16.76 26.21 -0.04
CA THR A 311 16.38 26.03 1.38
C THR A 311 17.59 25.52 2.17
N PRO A 312 18.68 26.32 2.24
CA PRO A 312 19.96 25.88 2.83
C PRO A 312 19.86 25.64 4.34
N GLU A 313 18.87 26.22 5.02
CA GLU A 313 18.59 26.01 6.45
C GLU A 313 17.91 24.65 6.73
N GLY A 314 17.57 23.88 5.70
CA GLY A 314 16.87 22.60 5.83
C GLY A 314 15.53 22.77 6.54
N ARG A 315 15.28 22.01 7.62
CA ARG A 315 14.02 22.08 8.40
C ARG A 315 13.62 23.49 8.84
N LYS A 316 14.59 24.33 9.21
CA LYS A 316 14.32 25.70 9.71
C LYS A 316 13.83 26.64 8.62
N GLY A 317 14.15 26.35 7.35
CA GLY A 317 13.72 27.14 6.20
C GLY A 317 12.39 26.67 5.59
N ARG A 318 11.62 25.83 6.30
CA ARG A 318 10.39 25.23 5.79
C ARG A 318 9.28 25.29 6.83
N ARG A 319 8.10 25.71 6.40
CA ARG A 319 6.85 25.55 7.14
C ARG A 319 6.21 24.21 6.78
N ILE A 320 5.94 23.39 7.79
CA ILE A 320 5.29 22.09 7.66
C ILE A 320 3.90 22.15 8.28
N VAL A 321 2.87 21.88 7.48
CA VAL A 321 1.49 21.75 7.94
C VAL A 321 1.06 20.30 7.79
N ALA A 322 0.43 19.74 8.82
CA ALA A 322 -0.20 18.43 8.74
C ALA A 322 -1.71 18.58 8.90
N ILE A 323 -2.48 18.02 7.95
CA ILE A 323 -3.94 17.95 7.99
C ILE A 323 -4.30 16.48 8.12
N ASP A 324 -4.79 16.08 9.30
CA ASP A 324 -5.12 14.69 9.61
C ASP A 324 -6.27 14.66 10.64
N ILE A 325 -6.85 13.48 10.87
CA ILE A 325 -7.98 13.31 11.80
C ILE A 325 -7.52 13.04 13.24
N ARG A 326 -6.23 12.73 13.42
CA ARG A 326 -5.64 12.37 14.72
C ARG A 326 -4.21 12.87 14.86
N PRO A 327 -3.70 12.99 16.10
CA PRO A 327 -2.28 13.09 16.35
C PRO A 327 -1.52 11.89 15.76
N THR A 328 -0.44 12.15 15.03
CA THR A 328 0.47 11.13 14.50
C THR A 328 1.92 11.58 14.71
N PRO A 329 2.92 10.70 14.55
CA PRO A 329 4.32 11.14 14.51
C PRO A 329 4.57 12.27 13.51
N THR A 330 3.89 12.26 12.35
CA THR A 330 4.04 13.33 11.35
C THR A 330 3.41 14.64 11.81
N THR A 331 2.24 14.61 12.45
CA THR A 331 1.62 15.85 12.98
C THR A 331 2.43 16.44 14.12
N LYS A 332 3.03 15.61 14.98
CA LYS A 332 3.95 16.03 16.05
C LYS A 332 5.24 16.69 15.52
N ALA A 333 5.66 16.34 14.30
CA ALA A 333 6.83 16.92 13.64
C ALA A 333 6.52 18.19 12.81
N ALA A 334 5.24 18.49 12.60
CA ALA A 334 4.77 19.64 11.85
C ALA A 334 4.81 20.92 12.70
N ASP A 335 4.91 22.08 12.03
CA ASP A 335 4.79 23.39 12.70
C ASP A 335 3.34 23.69 13.08
N GLN A 336 2.40 23.15 12.30
CA GLN A 336 0.96 23.27 12.53
C GLN A 336 0.27 21.94 12.26
N PHE A 337 -0.53 21.49 13.22
CA PHE A 337 -1.47 20.39 13.04
C PHE A 337 -2.88 20.95 12.96
N ILE A 338 -3.56 20.68 11.85
CA ILE A 338 -4.97 21.00 11.66
C ILE A 338 -5.75 19.70 11.75
N GLN A 339 -6.40 19.49 12.90
CA GLN A 339 -7.18 18.29 13.16
C GLN A 339 -8.59 18.43 12.57
N VAL A 340 -8.85 17.73 11.47
CA VAL A 340 -10.14 17.79 10.78
C VAL A 340 -11.05 16.64 11.19
N GLU A 341 -12.35 16.85 11.04
CA GLU A 341 -13.34 15.78 11.19
C GLU A 341 -13.18 14.71 10.08
N PRO A 342 -13.42 13.42 10.37
CA PRO A 342 -13.32 12.36 9.38
C PRO A 342 -14.22 12.55 8.14
N GLY A 343 -13.62 12.44 6.95
CA GLY A 343 -14.36 12.45 5.68
C GLY A 343 -14.81 13.83 5.20
N THR A 344 -14.12 14.89 5.62
CA THR A 344 -14.38 16.30 5.27
C THR A 344 -13.35 16.90 4.31
N THR A 345 -12.61 16.04 3.59
CA THR A 345 -11.54 16.49 2.69
C THR A 345 -12.09 17.33 1.54
N PHE A 346 -13.24 16.96 0.98
CA PHE A 346 -13.89 17.72 -0.09
C PHE A 346 -14.25 19.14 0.37
N GLU A 347 -14.92 19.27 1.52
CA GLU A 347 -15.34 20.54 2.10
C GLU A 347 -14.11 21.42 2.42
N THR A 348 -13.08 20.83 3.00
CA THR A 348 -11.82 21.51 3.34
C THR A 348 -11.09 22.02 2.10
N ALA A 349 -10.94 21.18 1.07
CA ALA A 349 -10.28 21.58 -0.18
C ALA A 349 -11.09 22.67 -0.91
N THR A 350 -12.42 22.54 -0.93
CA THR A 350 -13.32 23.56 -1.52
C THR A 350 -13.19 24.90 -0.80
N LEU A 351 -13.12 24.91 0.53
CA LEU A 351 -12.88 26.11 1.31
C LEU A 351 -11.54 26.77 0.95
N LEU A 352 -10.45 25.99 0.91
CA LEU A 352 -9.13 26.52 0.55
C LEU A 352 -9.13 27.13 -0.85
N ARG A 353 -9.79 26.50 -1.82
CA ARG A 353 -9.96 27.05 -3.17
C ARG A 353 -10.66 28.41 -3.15
N ALA A 354 -11.77 28.51 -2.44
CA ALA A 354 -12.52 29.75 -2.30
C ALA A 354 -11.69 30.86 -1.63
N LEU A 355 -10.96 30.52 -0.57
CA LEU A 355 -10.08 31.46 0.15
C LEU A 355 -8.90 31.94 -0.70
N VAL A 356 -8.25 31.04 -1.44
CA VAL A 356 -7.13 31.39 -2.33
C VAL A 356 -7.59 32.35 -3.42
N ARG A 357 -8.78 32.13 -3.97
CA ARG A 357 -9.41 32.99 -4.99
C ARG A 357 -10.01 34.28 -4.44
N GLY A 358 -10.03 34.48 -3.13
CA GLY A 358 -10.64 35.65 -2.50
C GLY A 358 -12.17 35.70 -2.59
N VAL A 359 -12.83 34.54 -2.72
CA VAL A 359 -14.29 34.45 -2.76
C VAL A 359 -14.88 34.77 -1.37
N ARG A 360 -15.93 35.60 -1.34
CA ARG A 360 -16.70 35.86 -0.11
C ARG A 360 -17.53 34.63 0.23
N LEU A 361 -17.28 34.03 1.40
CA LEU A 361 -17.84 32.73 1.79
C LEU A 361 -19.28 32.76 2.30
N GLY A 362 -19.84 33.93 2.62
CA GLY A 362 -21.19 34.03 3.17
C GLY A 362 -21.38 33.39 4.56
N ILE A 363 -20.31 32.99 5.24
CA ILE A 363 -20.29 32.44 6.60
C ILE A 363 -19.60 33.41 7.56
N GLY A 364 -19.96 33.36 8.84
CA GLY A 364 -19.35 34.17 9.91
C GLY A 364 -17.89 33.81 10.16
N ASP A 365 -17.13 34.73 10.77
CA ASP A 365 -15.70 34.51 11.08
C ASP A 365 -15.48 33.54 12.25
N ASP A 366 -16.53 33.25 13.03
CA ASP A 366 -16.60 32.24 14.08
C ASP A 366 -17.00 30.84 13.57
N ALA A 367 -17.28 30.70 12.26
CA ALA A 367 -17.70 29.44 11.67
C ALA A 367 -16.63 28.35 11.80
N LEU A 368 -17.09 27.11 12.04
CA LEU A 368 -16.28 25.92 11.95
C LEU A 368 -16.49 25.26 10.58
N VAL A 369 -15.40 24.88 9.92
CA VAL A 369 -15.45 24.03 8.72
C VAL A 369 -14.57 22.80 9.00
N ALA A 370 -15.15 21.61 8.84
CA ALA A 370 -14.50 20.34 9.18
C ALA A 370 -14.06 20.26 10.66
N GLY A 371 -14.83 20.87 11.57
CA GLY A 371 -14.50 21.00 12.99
C GLY A 371 -13.41 22.03 13.32
N VAL A 372 -12.92 22.79 12.34
CA VAL A 372 -11.79 23.72 12.50
C VAL A 372 -12.26 25.18 12.30
N PRO A 373 -11.89 26.11 13.19
CA PRO A 373 -12.20 27.54 13.03
C PRO A 373 -11.73 28.13 11.71
N LEU A 374 -12.60 28.91 11.06
CA LEU A 374 -12.32 29.60 9.81
C LEU A 374 -11.02 30.41 9.79
N PRO A 375 -10.60 31.11 10.88
CA PRO A 375 -9.33 31.83 10.89
C PRO A 375 -8.09 30.96 10.62
N ILE A 376 -8.10 29.69 11.05
CA ILE A 376 -7.00 28.74 10.79
C ILE A 376 -6.93 28.43 9.29
N TRP A 377 -8.07 28.26 8.63
CA TRP A 377 -8.13 28.06 7.18
C TRP A 377 -7.68 29.30 6.41
N ARG A 378 -8.04 30.50 6.87
CA ARG A 378 -7.56 31.76 6.28
C ARG A 378 -6.04 31.90 6.40
N GLU A 379 -5.47 31.53 7.55
CA GLU A 379 -4.02 31.53 7.78
C GLU A 379 -3.31 30.57 6.81
N LEU A 380 -3.82 29.34 6.66
CA LEU A 380 -3.26 28.37 5.72
C LEU A 380 -3.38 28.85 4.27
N ALA A 381 -4.53 29.40 3.86
CA ALA A 381 -4.72 29.93 2.52
C ALA A 381 -3.77 31.10 2.22
N ALA A 382 -3.52 31.97 3.21
CA ALA A 382 -2.53 33.04 3.09
C ALA A 382 -1.12 32.48 2.90
N ALA A 383 -0.73 31.47 3.69
CA ALA A 383 0.56 30.80 3.56
C ALA A 383 0.73 30.11 2.20
N ILE A 384 -0.33 29.47 1.68
CA ILE A 384 -0.36 28.87 0.35
C ILE A 384 -0.12 29.92 -0.73
N ARG A 385 -0.74 31.11 -0.63
CA ARG A 385 -0.54 32.19 -1.61
C ARG A 385 0.83 32.85 -1.53
N SER A 386 1.42 32.93 -0.34
CA SER A 386 2.66 33.69 -0.11
C SER A 386 3.94 32.85 -0.14
N CYS A 387 3.86 31.52 -0.14
CA CYS A 387 5.05 30.67 -0.23
C CYS A 387 5.78 30.88 -1.56
N LYS A 388 7.07 30.56 -1.63
CA LYS A 388 7.85 30.61 -2.88
C LYS A 388 7.67 29.33 -3.70
N TYR A 389 7.55 28.19 -3.03
CA TYR A 389 7.37 26.89 -3.63
C TYR A 389 6.65 25.96 -2.66
N GLY A 390 5.36 25.73 -2.91
CA GLY A 390 4.53 24.89 -2.05
C GLY A 390 4.31 23.47 -2.61
N VAL A 391 4.22 22.50 -1.72
CA VAL A 391 3.94 21.10 -2.09
C VAL A 391 2.94 20.46 -1.14
N ILE A 392 1.85 19.92 -1.69
CA ILE A 392 0.94 19.00 -0.97
C ILE A 392 1.39 17.56 -1.22
N PHE A 393 1.74 16.85 -0.16
CA PHE A 393 1.78 15.39 -0.15
C PHE A 393 0.46 14.87 0.38
N PHE A 394 -0.25 14.04 -0.40
CA PHE A 394 -1.52 13.47 0.05
C PHE A 394 -1.51 11.94 0.03
N GLY A 395 -2.22 11.34 0.98
CA GLY A 395 -2.25 9.89 1.17
C GLY A 395 -3.66 9.30 1.21
N LEU A 396 -3.78 8.17 1.89
CA LEU A 396 -5.01 7.38 1.93
C LEU A 396 -6.14 8.02 2.73
N GLY A 397 -5.83 8.97 3.63
CA GLY A 397 -6.85 9.77 4.30
C GLY A 397 -7.64 10.68 3.34
N VAL A 398 -7.09 10.94 2.15
CA VAL A 398 -7.75 11.66 1.05
C VAL A 398 -8.46 10.70 0.11
N THR A 399 -7.80 9.61 -0.31
CA THR A 399 -8.30 8.73 -1.38
C THR A 399 -9.26 7.63 -0.91
N GLN A 400 -9.25 7.25 0.38
CA GLN A 400 -10.05 6.15 0.92
C GLN A 400 -11.12 6.61 1.94
N CYS A 401 -11.46 7.90 1.94
CA CYS A 401 -12.56 8.44 2.74
C CYS A 401 -13.73 8.89 1.83
N ARG A 402 -14.82 9.37 2.43
CA ARG A 402 -16.00 9.89 1.71
C ARG A 402 -15.56 10.87 0.62
N GLY A 403 -16.11 10.70 -0.58
CA GLY A 403 -15.78 11.49 -1.77
C GLY A 403 -14.69 10.87 -2.65
N ARG A 404 -13.83 9.98 -2.11
CA ARG A 404 -12.84 9.16 -2.83
C ARG A 404 -12.05 9.92 -3.90
N ASP A 405 -12.47 9.91 -5.16
CA ASP A 405 -11.85 10.55 -6.32
C ASP A 405 -12.16 12.05 -6.43
N LEU A 406 -13.31 12.49 -5.93
CA LEU A 406 -13.65 13.91 -5.83
C LEU A 406 -12.69 14.66 -4.89
N ASN A 407 -12.15 13.99 -3.86
CA ASN A 407 -11.18 14.59 -2.93
C ASN A 407 -9.86 15.00 -3.64
N PRO A 408 -9.11 14.09 -4.29
CA PRO A 408 -7.93 14.46 -5.05
C PRO A 408 -8.25 15.32 -6.27
N GLU A 409 -9.47 15.28 -6.83
CA GLU A 409 -9.92 16.24 -7.85
C GLU A 409 -9.87 17.67 -7.29
N GLN A 410 -10.47 17.91 -6.11
CA GLN A 410 -10.42 19.22 -5.46
C GLN A 410 -8.99 19.67 -5.13
N ILE A 411 -8.10 18.75 -4.72
CA ILE A 411 -6.68 19.05 -4.52
C ILE A 411 -6.01 19.43 -5.85
N GLY A 412 -6.29 18.71 -6.94
CA GLY A 412 -5.75 19.00 -8.27
C GLY A 412 -6.18 20.39 -8.76
N VAL A 413 -7.46 20.73 -8.58
CA VAL A 413 -7.98 22.06 -8.95
C VAL A 413 -7.41 23.16 -8.05
N LEU A 414 -7.30 22.93 -6.73
CA LEU A 414 -6.63 23.86 -5.81
C LEU A 414 -5.21 24.16 -6.26
N VAL A 415 -4.41 23.13 -6.55
CA VAL A 415 -3.03 23.30 -7.01
C VAL A 415 -2.99 24.12 -8.29
N ARG A 416 -3.90 23.86 -9.25
CA ARG A 416 -3.99 24.65 -10.48
C ARG A 416 -4.31 26.12 -10.20
N GLU A 417 -5.31 26.41 -9.37
CA GLU A 417 -5.72 27.77 -9.01
C GLU A 417 -4.62 28.52 -8.21
N VAL A 418 -3.86 27.82 -7.37
CA VAL A 418 -2.73 28.43 -6.63
C VAL A 418 -1.59 28.83 -7.56
N ASN A 419 -1.39 28.13 -8.68
CA ASN A 419 -0.33 28.44 -9.65
C ASN A 419 -0.50 29.80 -10.35
N ASP A 420 -1.67 30.44 -10.26
CA ASP A 420 -1.86 31.82 -10.70
C ASP A 420 -1.16 32.84 -9.76
N TYR A 421 -0.80 32.43 -8.54
CA TYR A 421 -0.18 33.29 -7.52
C TYR A 421 1.25 32.88 -7.18
N THR A 422 1.52 31.58 -7.06
CA THR A 422 2.84 31.06 -6.69
C THR A 422 3.06 29.63 -7.18
N ARG A 423 4.31 29.19 -7.24
CA ARG A 423 4.62 27.85 -7.71
C ARG A 423 4.17 26.79 -6.71
N PHE A 424 3.28 25.90 -7.14
CA PHE A 424 2.66 24.94 -6.24
C PHE A 424 2.43 23.58 -6.91
N TYR A 425 2.59 22.50 -6.16
CA TYR A 425 2.47 21.14 -6.69
C TYR A 425 1.77 20.21 -5.70
N ALA A 426 1.30 19.08 -6.20
CA ALA A 426 0.87 17.97 -5.36
C ALA A 426 1.49 16.64 -5.81
N ILE A 427 1.86 15.82 -4.83
CA ILE A 427 2.46 14.49 -5.03
C ILE A 427 1.65 13.46 -4.23
N PRO A 428 1.05 12.44 -4.87
CA PRO A 428 0.44 11.34 -4.15
C PRO A 428 1.52 10.49 -3.48
N MET A 429 1.37 10.22 -2.19
CA MET A 429 2.27 9.36 -1.41
C MET A 429 2.05 7.87 -1.78
N ARG A 430 2.53 7.48 -2.97
CA ARG A 430 2.35 6.13 -3.53
C ARG A 430 2.90 5.06 -2.59
N GLY A 431 2.12 3.99 -2.38
CA GLY A 431 2.35 2.97 -1.35
C GLY A 431 3.57 2.07 -1.62
N HIS A 432 3.38 1.02 -2.43
CA HIS A 432 4.39 0.00 -2.70
C HIS A 432 5.56 0.52 -3.55
N GLY A 433 6.69 -0.20 -3.49
CA GLY A 433 7.95 0.19 -4.13
C GLY A 433 7.87 0.40 -5.64
N ASN A 434 6.98 -0.30 -6.34
CA ASN A 434 6.85 -0.17 -7.80
C ASN A 434 5.41 -0.03 -8.30
N VAL A 435 4.50 0.46 -7.45
CA VAL A 435 3.11 0.73 -7.86
C VAL A 435 3.04 1.85 -8.90
N ALA A 436 3.97 2.81 -8.85
CA ALA A 436 4.09 3.81 -9.89
C ALA A 436 4.51 3.15 -11.22
N GLY A 437 5.44 2.19 -11.18
CA GLY A 437 5.89 1.47 -12.36
C GLY A 437 4.77 0.67 -12.99
N ALA A 438 3.98 -0.04 -12.18
CA ALA A 438 2.83 -0.78 -12.67
C ALA A 438 1.89 0.12 -13.49
N ASN A 439 1.55 1.31 -12.98
CA ASN A 439 0.72 2.25 -13.74
C ASN A 439 1.41 2.81 -14.97
N GLN A 440 2.71 3.12 -14.92
CA GLN A 440 3.45 3.63 -16.08
C GLN A 440 3.47 2.58 -17.20
N VAL A 441 3.84 1.34 -16.87
CA VAL A 441 3.92 0.22 -17.82
C VAL A 441 2.56 -0.05 -18.45
N MET A 442 1.53 -0.21 -17.62
CA MET A 442 0.18 -0.43 -18.11
C MET A 442 -0.26 0.73 -19.02
N CYS A 443 0.03 1.98 -18.64
CA CYS A 443 -0.35 3.15 -19.43
C CYS A 443 0.33 3.15 -20.82
N TRP A 444 1.64 2.93 -20.92
CA TRP A 444 2.31 2.98 -22.21
C TRP A 444 2.04 1.75 -23.10
N GLN A 445 1.68 0.59 -22.54
CA GLN A 445 1.36 -0.61 -23.33
C GLN A 445 -0.12 -0.72 -23.70
N THR A 446 -1.02 -0.21 -22.85
CA THR A 446 -2.47 -0.43 -23.01
C THR A 446 -3.26 0.86 -23.20
N GLY A 447 -2.64 2.03 -22.97
CA GLY A 447 -3.30 3.32 -22.88
C GLY A 447 -3.89 3.63 -21.49
N PHE A 448 -3.91 2.67 -20.56
CA PHE A 448 -4.62 2.79 -19.29
C PHE A 448 -3.80 2.27 -18.09
N PRO A 449 -3.90 2.88 -16.89
CA PRO A 449 -2.98 2.60 -15.78
C PRO A 449 -3.41 1.48 -14.80
N LEU A 450 -4.66 1.03 -14.83
CA LEU A 450 -5.27 0.04 -13.90
C LEU A 450 -6.60 -0.46 -14.48
N ALA A 451 -7.21 -1.51 -13.93
CA ALA A 451 -8.53 -2.03 -14.33
C ALA A 451 -8.71 -2.16 -15.86
N VAL A 452 -7.82 -2.91 -16.52
CA VAL A 452 -7.81 -3.09 -17.98
C VAL A 452 -8.31 -4.49 -18.33
N ASN A 453 -9.33 -4.58 -19.17
CA ASN A 453 -9.92 -5.83 -19.61
C ASN A 453 -9.62 -6.10 -21.10
N PHE A 454 -9.13 -7.31 -21.41
CA PHE A 454 -8.79 -7.76 -22.76
C PHE A 454 -9.77 -8.78 -23.36
N SER A 455 -10.95 -9.01 -22.76
CA SER A 455 -11.87 -10.07 -23.22
C SER A 455 -12.41 -9.86 -24.65
N ARG A 456 -12.31 -8.63 -25.16
CA ARG A 456 -12.67 -8.27 -26.55
C ARG A 456 -11.45 -8.24 -27.49
N ARG A 457 -10.27 -8.71 -27.05
CA ARG A 457 -8.98 -8.70 -27.78
C ARG A 457 -8.39 -7.30 -28.04
N TYR A 458 -8.92 -6.27 -27.38
CA TYR A 458 -8.35 -4.93 -27.30
C TYR A 458 -8.57 -4.38 -25.88
N PRO A 459 -7.72 -3.46 -25.40
CA PRO A 459 -7.82 -2.96 -24.04
C PRO A 459 -9.10 -2.13 -23.84
N ARG A 460 -9.86 -2.46 -22.80
CA ARG A 460 -10.98 -1.66 -22.30
C ARG A 460 -10.72 -1.26 -20.85
N TYR A 461 -11.05 -0.03 -20.51
CA TYR A 461 -10.76 0.55 -19.20
C TYR A 461 -12.02 1.09 -18.57
N ASN A 462 -12.34 0.59 -17.38
CA ASN A 462 -13.45 1.10 -16.58
C ASN A 462 -13.24 0.74 -15.10
N PRO A 463 -12.56 1.60 -14.31
CA PRO A 463 -12.45 1.42 -12.86
C PRO A 463 -13.83 1.26 -12.21
N GLY A 464 -13.93 0.42 -11.19
CA GLY A 464 -15.22 0.00 -10.62
C GLY A 464 -15.79 -1.24 -11.31
N GLU A 465 -15.95 -1.21 -12.64
CA GLU A 465 -16.35 -2.39 -13.42
C GLU A 465 -15.22 -3.42 -13.47
N PHE A 466 -14.04 -3.05 -14.01
CA PHE A 466 -12.90 -3.96 -14.18
C PHE A 466 -11.89 -3.93 -13.03
N SER A 467 -12.25 -3.29 -11.92
CA SER A 467 -11.41 -3.31 -10.71
C SER A 467 -11.49 -4.67 -10.02
N ILE A 468 -10.38 -5.08 -9.40
CA ILE A 468 -10.24 -6.36 -8.70
C ILE A 468 -11.42 -6.68 -7.76
N LEU A 469 -11.84 -5.72 -6.92
CA LEU A 469 -12.91 -5.94 -5.96
C LEU A 469 -14.28 -6.12 -6.64
N GLY A 470 -14.54 -5.38 -7.70
CA GLY A 470 -15.78 -5.53 -8.48
C GLY A 470 -15.88 -6.92 -9.13
N HIS A 471 -14.79 -7.39 -9.75
CA HIS A 471 -14.74 -8.73 -10.35
C HIS A 471 -14.91 -9.85 -9.32
N LEU A 472 -14.25 -9.75 -8.17
CA LEU A 472 -14.38 -10.75 -7.11
C LEU A 472 -15.78 -10.74 -6.48
N ALA A 473 -16.36 -9.56 -6.26
CA ALA A 473 -17.72 -9.43 -5.73
C ALA A 473 -18.79 -10.02 -6.66
N ARG A 474 -18.65 -9.82 -7.98
CA ARG A 474 -19.57 -10.38 -8.97
C ARG A 474 -19.27 -11.84 -9.33
N ARG A 475 -18.19 -12.40 -8.80
CA ARG A 475 -17.76 -13.78 -9.03
C ARG A 475 -17.64 -14.13 -10.52
N GLU A 476 -17.09 -13.19 -11.29
CA GLU A 476 -16.93 -13.31 -12.76
C GLU A 476 -15.65 -14.05 -13.15
N VAL A 477 -14.61 -13.95 -12.31
CA VAL A 477 -13.27 -14.48 -12.61
C VAL A 477 -13.19 -15.97 -12.28
N ASP A 478 -12.74 -16.79 -13.22
CA ASP A 478 -12.67 -18.25 -13.05
C ASP A 478 -11.25 -18.78 -12.83
N ALA A 479 -10.24 -17.93 -12.89
CA ALA A 479 -8.87 -18.19 -12.43
C ALA A 479 -8.14 -16.87 -12.11
N ALA A 480 -7.12 -16.91 -11.26
CA ALA A 480 -6.31 -15.74 -10.92
C ALA A 480 -4.79 -16.03 -10.96
N LEU A 481 -4.03 -15.20 -11.67
CA LEU A 481 -2.57 -15.10 -11.58
C LEU A 481 -2.21 -13.89 -10.70
N ILE A 482 -1.62 -14.15 -9.54
CA ILE A 482 -1.31 -13.15 -8.53
C ILE A 482 0.20 -13.06 -8.33
N VAL A 483 0.76 -11.85 -8.48
CA VAL A 483 2.21 -11.61 -8.41
C VAL A 483 2.52 -10.38 -7.58
N ALA A 484 3.48 -10.49 -6.66
CA ALA A 484 4.05 -9.37 -5.89
C ALA A 484 3.03 -8.56 -5.06
N THR A 485 2.05 -9.26 -4.49
CA THR A 485 1.03 -8.76 -3.55
C THR A 485 0.54 -9.92 -2.68
N ASP A 486 -0.17 -9.62 -1.58
CA ASP A 486 -0.74 -10.64 -0.68
C ASP A 486 -2.23 -10.33 -0.45
N PRO A 487 -3.14 -10.89 -1.29
CA PRO A 487 -4.57 -10.61 -1.19
C PRO A 487 -5.17 -11.09 0.13
N GLY A 488 -4.71 -12.21 0.69
CA GLY A 488 -5.19 -12.75 1.97
C GLY A 488 -5.09 -11.75 3.13
N ALA A 489 -4.08 -10.87 3.09
CA ALA A 489 -3.86 -9.86 4.12
C ALA A 489 -4.50 -8.52 3.81
N HIS A 490 -4.88 -8.24 2.55
CA HIS A 490 -5.16 -6.87 2.11
C HIS A 490 -6.48 -6.69 1.34
N LEU A 491 -7.15 -7.77 0.95
CA LEU A 491 -8.48 -7.72 0.36
C LEU A 491 -9.57 -8.02 1.40
N PRO A 492 -10.78 -7.48 1.24
CA PRO A 492 -11.95 -7.85 2.03
C PRO A 492 -12.16 -9.37 2.10
N GLN A 493 -12.75 -9.85 3.19
CA GLN A 493 -12.85 -11.29 3.49
C GLN A 493 -13.64 -12.06 2.43
N ASP A 494 -14.72 -11.49 1.91
CA ASP A 494 -15.53 -12.08 0.82
C ASP A 494 -14.71 -12.31 -0.46
N SER A 495 -13.84 -11.36 -0.77
CA SER A 495 -12.94 -11.39 -1.93
C SER A 495 -11.88 -12.48 -1.74
N VAL A 496 -11.35 -12.63 -0.53
CA VAL A 496 -10.42 -13.71 -0.17
C VAL A 496 -11.10 -15.07 -0.22
N GLN A 497 -12.34 -15.19 0.27
CA GLN A 497 -13.11 -16.43 0.19
C GLN A 497 -13.32 -16.86 -1.26
N TYR A 498 -13.73 -15.95 -2.13
CA TYR A 498 -13.94 -16.30 -3.53
C TYR A 498 -12.63 -16.69 -4.25
N LEU A 499 -11.50 -16.01 -3.96
CA LEU A 499 -10.19 -16.43 -4.49
C LEU A 499 -9.79 -17.85 -4.08
N ARG A 500 -10.26 -18.35 -2.92
CA ARG A 500 -10.02 -19.74 -2.47
C ARG A 500 -10.86 -20.76 -3.22
N GLU A 501 -11.98 -20.35 -3.81
CA GLU A 501 -12.90 -21.22 -4.53
C GLU A 501 -12.49 -21.43 -6.00
N ILE A 502 -11.63 -20.55 -6.54
CA ILE A 502 -11.15 -20.61 -7.92
C ILE A 502 -9.65 -20.98 -7.98
N PRO A 503 -9.18 -21.54 -9.11
CA PRO A 503 -7.75 -21.74 -9.35
C PRO A 503 -6.94 -20.45 -9.18
N THR A 504 -6.11 -20.39 -8.14
CA THR A 504 -5.23 -19.26 -7.86
C THR A 504 -3.76 -19.65 -8.03
N ILE A 505 -3.08 -19.02 -8.98
CA ILE A 505 -1.65 -19.13 -9.25
C ILE A 505 -0.95 -17.99 -8.54
N TYR A 506 0.06 -18.30 -7.72
CA TYR A 506 0.70 -17.33 -6.85
C TYR A 506 2.22 -17.38 -6.95
N LEU A 507 2.81 -16.28 -7.42
CA LEU A 507 4.27 -16.06 -7.45
C LEU A 507 4.67 -15.20 -6.25
N GLU A 508 5.45 -15.77 -5.35
CA GLU A 508 5.78 -15.12 -4.08
C GLU A 508 7.12 -15.61 -3.50
N PRO A 509 8.02 -14.70 -3.06
CA PRO A 509 9.27 -15.07 -2.39
C PRO A 509 9.12 -15.58 -0.95
N HIS A 510 8.01 -15.30 -0.25
CA HIS A 510 7.83 -15.60 1.19
C HIS A 510 6.50 -16.27 1.53
N ASN A 511 6.48 -17.26 2.44
CA ASN A 511 5.22 -17.76 2.99
C ASN A 511 4.44 -16.64 3.69
N ASN A 512 3.17 -16.48 3.31
CA ASN A 512 2.29 -15.44 3.85
C ASN A 512 0.83 -15.92 3.89
N THR A 513 -0.11 -14.98 4.05
CA THR A 513 -1.53 -15.31 4.26
C THR A 513 -2.24 -15.85 3.02
N THR A 514 -1.64 -15.73 1.83
CA THR A 514 -2.15 -16.26 0.56
C THR A 514 -1.57 -17.63 0.23
N THR A 515 -0.31 -17.87 0.59
CA THR A 515 0.43 -19.09 0.21
C THR A 515 -0.30 -20.38 0.57
N GLY A 516 -0.88 -20.47 1.77
CA GLY A 516 -1.45 -21.71 2.31
C GLY A 516 -2.70 -22.22 1.62
N TRP A 517 -3.36 -21.42 0.77
CA TRP A 517 -4.60 -21.80 0.07
C TRP A 517 -4.52 -21.60 -1.45
N ALA A 518 -3.40 -21.09 -1.99
CA ALA A 518 -3.23 -20.97 -3.42
C ALA A 518 -3.17 -22.35 -4.10
N THR A 519 -3.79 -22.47 -5.28
CA THR A 519 -3.80 -23.70 -6.07
C THR A 519 -2.42 -24.01 -6.64
N VAL A 520 -1.68 -23.00 -7.11
CA VAL A 520 -0.30 -23.15 -7.58
C VAL A 520 0.57 -22.15 -6.85
N VAL A 521 1.66 -22.59 -6.24
CA VAL A 521 2.67 -21.73 -5.63
C VAL A 521 3.96 -21.86 -6.40
N ILE A 522 4.50 -20.74 -6.87
CA ILE A 522 5.77 -20.64 -7.57
C ILE A 522 6.68 -19.72 -6.74
N PRO A 523 7.65 -20.25 -5.97
CA PRO A 523 8.62 -19.42 -5.29
C PRO A 523 9.48 -18.69 -6.33
N VAL A 524 9.78 -17.43 -6.04
CA VAL A 524 10.54 -16.54 -6.92
C VAL A 524 11.63 -15.78 -6.16
N ALA A 525 12.64 -15.31 -6.89
CA ALA A 525 13.72 -14.50 -6.34
C ALA A 525 13.21 -13.11 -5.93
N PRO A 526 13.46 -12.64 -4.69
CA PRO A 526 12.99 -11.33 -4.25
C PRO A 526 13.57 -10.17 -5.08
N ALA A 527 12.68 -9.35 -5.64
CA ALA A 527 13.05 -8.21 -6.49
C ALA A 527 13.86 -7.13 -5.75
N GLY A 528 14.98 -6.73 -6.34
CA GLY A 528 15.96 -5.79 -5.78
C GLY A 528 16.89 -6.40 -4.73
N ILE A 529 16.84 -7.73 -4.53
CA ILE A 529 17.71 -8.49 -3.64
C ILE A 529 18.40 -9.61 -4.41
N ALA A 530 17.63 -10.54 -4.99
CA ALA A 530 18.17 -11.67 -5.75
C ALA A 530 17.82 -11.61 -7.25
N ALA A 531 16.99 -10.64 -7.64
CA ALA A 531 16.70 -10.28 -9.02
C ALA A 531 16.88 -8.76 -9.21
N ALA A 532 17.58 -8.36 -10.27
CA ALA A 532 17.69 -6.96 -10.66
C ALA A 532 16.47 -6.55 -11.49
N GLY A 533 16.22 -5.23 -11.60
CA GLY A 533 15.16 -4.73 -12.47
C GLY A 533 14.77 -3.30 -12.16
N THR A 534 13.89 -2.74 -12.97
CA THR A 534 13.55 -1.32 -12.91
C THR A 534 12.35 -1.06 -12.02
N MET A 535 12.46 -0.08 -11.12
CA MET A 535 11.42 0.36 -10.20
C MET A 535 11.17 1.86 -10.35
N TYR A 536 9.93 2.32 -10.28
CA TYR A 536 9.56 3.74 -10.34
C TYR A 536 9.17 4.24 -8.96
N ARG A 537 9.81 5.34 -8.55
CA ARG A 537 9.53 6.00 -7.27
C ARG A 537 8.19 6.75 -7.36
N MET A 538 7.63 7.19 -6.24
CA MET A 538 6.34 7.88 -6.18
C MET A 538 6.22 9.13 -7.08
N ASP A 539 7.37 9.76 -7.39
CA ASP A 539 7.52 10.89 -8.31
C ASP A 539 7.84 10.47 -9.76
N ASN A 540 7.65 9.19 -10.10
CA ASN A 540 7.90 8.56 -11.39
C ASN A 540 9.36 8.56 -11.88
N ILE A 541 10.33 8.75 -10.98
CA ILE A 541 11.75 8.56 -11.33
C ILE A 541 12.07 7.05 -11.41
N PRO A 542 12.53 6.53 -12.56
CA PRO A 542 12.95 5.14 -12.69
C PRO A 542 14.33 4.93 -12.05
N LEU A 543 14.46 3.88 -11.25
CA LEU A 543 15.67 3.46 -10.57
C LEU A 543 15.88 1.97 -10.82
N ARG A 544 17.10 1.58 -11.19
CA ARG A 544 17.44 0.16 -11.41
C ARG A 544 17.89 -0.49 -10.11
N ALA A 545 17.07 -1.38 -9.57
CA ALA A 545 17.42 -2.18 -8.41
C ALA A 545 18.46 -3.25 -8.78
N LYS A 546 19.39 -3.53 -7.86
CA LYS A 546 20.52 -4.44 -8.06
C LYS A 546 20.17 -5.87 -7.65
N LYS A 547 20.93 -6.83 -8.18
CA LYS A 547 21.05 -8.18 -7.63
C LYS A 547 22.23 -8.18 -6.65
N LEU A 548 21.97 -8.53 -5.40
CA LEU A 548 22.91 -8.54 -4.27
C LEU A 548 23.35 -9.97 -3.91
N VAL A 549 22.46 -10.94 -4.10
CA VAL A 549 22.68 -12.36 -3.78
C VAL A 549 22.09 -13.24 -4.89
N HIS A 550 22.45 -14.52 -4.88
CA HIS A 550 21.85 -15.58 -5.67
C HIS A 550 20.63 -16.17 -4.95
N SER A 551 19.61 -16.51 -5.74
CA SER A 551 18.42 -17.24 -5.33
C SER A 551 18.44 -18.61 -6.01
N PRO A 552 17.99 -19.69 -5.34
CA PRO A 552 17.77 -20.98 -5.99
C PRO A 552 16.52 -20.99 -6.89
N TYR A 553 15.65 -20.00 -6.73
CA TYR A 553 14.41 -19.82 -7.49
C TYR A 553 14.56 -18.80 -8.62
N PRO A 554 13.80 -18.93 -9.71
CA PRO A 554 13.78 -17.97 -10.81
C PRO A 554 13.27 -16.60 -10.34
N SER A 555 13.64 -15.53 -11.04
CA SER A 555 12.96 -14.23 -10.90
C SER A 555 11.50 -14.30 -11.36
N ASP A 556 10.69 -13.31 -10.95
CA ASP A 556 9.34 -13.11 -11.49
C ASP A 556 9.36 -13.11 -13.03
N GLU A 557 10.34 -12.41 -13.63
CA GLU A 557 10.48 -12.30 -15.08
C GLU A 557 10.73 -13.66 -15.75
N GLU A 558 11.65 -14.47 -15.22
CA GLU A 558 11.96 -15.80 -15.76
C GLU A 558 10.76 -16.75 -15.64
N ALA A 559 10.08 -16.77 -14.48
CA ALA A 559 8.90 -17.59 -14.26
C ALA A 559 7.75 -17.20 -15.20
N LEU A 560 7.47 -15.90 -15.32
CA LEU A 560 6.40 -15.39 -16.20
C LEU A 560 6.71 -15.60 -17.67
N ARG A 561 7.98 -15.48 -18.08
CA ARG A 561 8.41 -15.78 -19.45
C ARG A 561 8.17 -17.25 -19.78
N ALA A 562 8.51 -18.15 -18.86
CA ALA A 562 8.29 -19.58 -19.01
C ALA A 562 6.79 -19.96 -19.05
N ILE A 563 5.93 -19.26 -18.30
CA ILE A 563 4.46 -19.39 -18.40
C ILE A 563 3.99 -18.91 -19.78
N LYS A 564 4.42 -17.72 -20.20
CA LYS A 564 4.04 -17.12 -21.48
C LYS A 564 4.40 -18.01 -22.67
N GLU A 565 5.62 -18.54 -22.71
CA GLU A 565 6.06 -19.45 -23.78
C GLU A 565 5.16 -20.69 -23.86
N ARG A 566 4.79 -21.29 -22.72
CA ARG A 566 3.86 -22.43 -22.69
C ARG A 566 2.46 -22.07 -23.16
N LEU A 567 2.00 -20.84 -22.94
CA LEU A 567 0.71 -20.37 -23.46
C LEU A 567 0.72 -20.21 -24.99
N LEU A 568 1.86 -19.82 -25.58
CA LEU A 568 2.00 -19.59 -27.02
C LEU A 568 2.23 -20.89 -27.83
N HIS A 569 2.80 -21.92 -27.22
CA HIS A 569 3.14 -23.19 -27.87
C HIS A 569 2.19 -24.35 -27.54
N ALA A 570 1.08 -24.07 -26.85
CA ALA A 570 0.09 -25.05 -26.41
C ALA A 570 -1.01 -25.35 -27.44
#